data_AF-A0A5D2A7U4-F1
#
_entry.id   AF-A0A5D2A7U4-F1
#
_cell.length_a   1.000
_cell.length_b   1.000
_cell.length_c   1.000
_cell.angle_alpha   90.00
_cell.angle_beta   90.00
_cell.angle_gamma   90.00
#
_symmetry.space_group_name_H-M   'P 1'
#
loop_
_entity.id
_entity.type
_entity.pdbx_description
1 polymer ?
#
loop_
_entity_poly.entity_id
_entity_poly.type
_entity_poly.pdbx_seq_one_letter_code
_entity_poly.pdbx_strand_id
1 'polypeptide(L)'
;MYKFLPLVSSSTKATLTINNFEAGGDGGGPSECDNQHHSDIDPVEALSIGWYNHGKRCLKDINICGNGKSVSAKVVDKCDSTIRCDFDHSYPNNIVYALKIV
;
A
#
# COMPACT_ATOMS: atom_id res chain seq x y z
N MET A 1 6.15 -11.14 -18.32
CA MET A 1 7.10 -10.10 -18.75
C MET A 1 7.21 -9.08 -17.62
N TYR A 2 8.23 -9.19 -16.76
CA TYR A 2 8.45 -8.28 -15.63
C TYR A 2 8.93 -6.93 -16.16
N LYS A 3 7.99 -5.99 -16.31
CA LYS A 3 8.28 -4.65 -16.80
C LYS A 3 8.79 -3.83 -15.60
N PHE A 4 10.12 -3.66 -15.56
CA PHE A 4 10.91 -2.77 -14.70
C PHE A 4 10.14 -2.16 -13.53
N LEU A 5 10.18 -2.83 -12.38
CA LEU A 5 9.78 -2.22 -11.12
C LEU A 5 10.73 -1.05 -10.85
N PRO A 6 10.25 0.16 -10.55
CA PRO A 6 11.11 1.28 -10.21
C PRO A 6 12.06 0.88 -9.08
N LEU A 7 13.32 1.30 -9.17
CA LEU A 7 14.31 0.99 -8.13
C LEU A 7 13.76 1.46 -6.78
N VAL A 8 13.58 0.50 -5.88
CA VAL A 8 13.40 0.81 -4.47
C VAL A 8 14.71 1.45 -4.00
N SER A 9 14.66 2.74 -3.72
CA SER A 9 15.74 3.45 -3.05
C SER A 9 15.40 3.60 -1.57
N SER A 10 16.33 4.14 -0.77
CA SER A 10 16.06 4.52 0.63
C SER A 10 14.95 5.57 0.76
N SER A 11 14.64 6.31 -0.31
CA SER A 11 13.57 7.32 -0.36
C SER A 11 12.86 7.22 -1.71
N THR A 12 11.85 6.34 -1.77
CA THR A 12 11.09 6.07 -2.98
C THR A 12 9.85 6.96 -3.00
N LYS A 13 9.66 7.75 -4.07
CA LYS A 13 8.46 8.59 -4.23
C LYS A 13 7.23 7.72 -4.52
N ALA A 14 6.11 8.02 -3.87
CA ALA A 14 4.85 7.33 -4.04
C ALA A 14 3.66 8.30 -4.00
N THR A 15 2.55 7.90 -4.61
CA THR A 15 1.23 8.50 -4.42
C THR A 15 0.55 7.78 -3.26
N LEU A 16 0.04 8.53 -2.29
CA LEU A 16 -0.68 8.00 -1.13
C LEU A 16 -2.20 7.98 -1.40
N THR A 17 -2.86 6.82 -1.27
CA THR A 17 -4.31 6.69 -1.47
C THR A 17 -4.98 6.04 -0.27
N ILE A 18 -6.21 6.43 0.07
CA ILE A 18 -6.91 5.92 1.25
C ILE A 18 -7.62 4.61 0.94
N ASN A 19 -7.47 3.61 1.81
CA ASN A 19 -8.18 2.33 1.76
C ASN A 19 -8.90 2.07 3.10
N ASN A 20 -9.80 1.08 3.15
CA ASN A 20 -10.41 0.56 4.39
C ASN A 20 -10.12 -0.96 4.48
N PHE A 21 -9.47 -1.39 5.57
CA PHE A 21 -9.07 -2.79 5.81
C PHE A 21 -9.99 -3.54 6.79
N GLU A 22 -11.08 -2.90 7.24
CA GLU A 22 -12.04 -3.50 8.15
C GLU A 22 -12.92 -4.55 7.45
N ALA A 23 -13.48 -5.45 8.26
CA ALA A 23 -14.42 -6.44 7.76
C ALA A 23 -15.67 -5.78 7.19
N GLY A 24 -15.97 -6.05 5.92
CA GLY A 24 -17.09 -5.43 5.21
C GLY A 24 -16.81 -4.02 4.68
N GLY A 25 -15.56 -3.55 4.75
CA GLY A 25 -15.10 -2.33 4.09
C GLY A 25 -14.81 -2.51 2.59
N ASP A 26 -14.21 -1.48 1.99
CA ASP A 26 -13.89 -1.44 0.55
C ASP A 26 -12.72 -2.37 0.15
N GLY A 27 -11.89 -2.77 1.12
CA GLY A 27 -10.73 -3.67 0.92
C GLY A 27 -11.08 -5.11 0.52
N GLY A 28 -12.37 -5.47 0.55
CA GLY A 28 -12.84 -6.79 0.15
C GLY A 28 -12.59 -7.84 1.23
N GLY A 29 -11.69 -8.78 0.97
CA GLY A 29 -11.38 -9.90 1.88
C GLY A 29 -10.28 -9.56 2.88
N PRO A 30 -9.91 -10.53 3.75
CA PRO A 30 -8.78 -10.37 4.66
C PRO A 30 -7.46 -10.13 3.91
N SER A 31 -6.55 -9.38 4.51
CA SER A 31 -5.28 -8.98 3.92
C SER A 31 -4.34 -10.14 3.61
N GLU A 32 -3.60 -10.07 2.49
CA GLU A 32 -2.81 -11.20 1.96
C GLU A 32 -1.70 -11.68 2.92
N CYS A 33 -1.10 -10.79 3.73
CA CYS A 33 0.04 -11.16 4.57
C CYS A 33 -0.31 -11.99 5.80
N ASP A 34 -1.52 -11.85 6.36
CA ASP A 34 -1.92 -12.49 7.62
C ASP A 34 -3.33 -13.07 7.64
N ASN A 35 -4.09 -12.92 6.56
CA ASN A 35 -5.50 -13.32 6.45
C ASN A 35 -6.39 -12.68 7.53
N GLN A 36 -6.09 -11.44 7.92
CA GLN A 36 -6.88 -10.68 8.89
C GLN A 36 -7.48 -9.40 8.27
N HIS A 37 -8.54 -8.90 8.90
CA HIS A 37 -8.97 -7.52 8.71
C HIS A 37 -8.26 -6.66 9.75
N HIS A 38 -8.01 -5.39 9.43
CA HIS A 38 -7.31 -4.44 10.28
C HIS A 38 -8.21 -3.24 10.54
N SER A 39 -8.18 -2.68 11.74
CA SER A 39 -9.03 -1.54 12.08
C SER A 39 -8.54 -0.27 11.39
N ASP A 40 -9.45 0.69 11.16
CA ASP A 40 -9.11 1.99 10.58
C ASP A 40 -8.13 2.83 11.42
N ILE A 41 -7.85 2.41 12.67
CA ILE A 41 -6.85 3.04 13.53
C ILE A 41 -5.49 2.34 13.52
N ASP A 42 -5.40 1.14 12.93
CA ASP A 42 -4.15 0.40 12.85
C ASP A 42 -3.26 1.03 11.77
N PRO A 43 -1.99 1.35 12.04
CA PRO A 43 -1.11 1.92 11.03
C PRO A 43 -0.66 0.83 10.06
N VAL A 44 -1.51 0.51 9.08
CA VAL A 44 -1.31 -0.57 8.10
C VAL A 44 -1.41 -0.07 6.66
N GLU A 45 -0.74 -0.80 5.75
CA GLU A 45 -0.53 -0.39 4.38
C GLU A 45 -0.64 -1.55 3.38
N ALA A 46 -1.13 -1.26 2.17
CA ALA A 46 -1.01 -2.14 1.01
C ALA A 46 0.02 -1.61 0.01
N LEU A 47 0.92 -2.49 -0.45
CA LEU A 47 1.95 -2.12 -1.42
C LEU A 47 1.57 -2.57 -2.84
N SER A 48 1.88 -1.74 -3.85
CA SER A 48 1.81 -2.19 -5.24
C SER A 48 2.63 -3.45 -5.46
N ILE A 49 2.21 -4.31 -6.40
CA ILE A 49 2.81 -5.62 -6.72
C ILE A 49 4.35 -5.59 -6.70
N GLY A 50 4.94 -4.54 -7.26
CA GLY A 50 6.38 -4.38 -7.31
C GLY A 50 7.07 -4.24 -5.96
N TRP A 51 6.50 -3.43 -5.07
CA TRP A 51 7.07 -3.17 -3.75
C TRP A 51 6.66 -4.24 -2.75
N TYR A 52 5.47 -4.81 -2.91
CA TYR A 52 5.05 -6.01 -2.19
C TYR A 52 6.06 -7.15 -2.38
N ASN A 53 6.65 -7.26 -3.58
CA ASN A 53 7.79 -8.12 -3.88
C ASN A 53 7.54 -9.58 -3.46
N HIS A 54 6.43 -10.14 -3.95
CA HIS A 54 6.00 -11.51 -3.63
C HIS A 54 5.93 -11.76 -2.11
N GLY A 55 5.39 -10.82 -1.34
CA GLY A 55 5.23 -10.93 0.11
C GLY A 55 6.51 -10.75 0.92
N LYS A 56 7.66 -10.46 0.30
CA LYS A 56 8.93 -10.28 1.04
C LYS A 56 8.91 -9.12 2.05
N ARG A 57 7.94 -8.21 1.92
CA ARG A 57 7.71 -7.09 2.85
C ARG A 57 6.57 -7.31 3.82
N CYS A 58 5.85 -8.43 3.74
CA CYS A 58 4.75 -8.72 4.65
C CYS A 58 5.17 -8.59 6.11
N LEU A 59 4.30 -7.94 6.88
CA LEU A 59 4.42 -7.72 8.32
C LEU A 59 5.66 -6.92 8.75
N LYS A 60 6.35 -6.31 7.79
CA LYS A 60 7.46 -5.38 8.05
C LYS A 60 6.94 -3.95 8.01
N ASP A 61 7.55 -3.12 8.83
CA ASP A 61 7.20 -1.71 8.90
C ASP A 61 7.96 -0.92 7.83
N ILE A 62 7.29 0.06 7.24
CA ILE A 62 7.85 1.05 6.33
C ILE A 62 7.61 2.44 6.90
N ASN A 63 8.49 3.38 6.57
CA ASN A 63 8.31 4.78 6.93
C ASN A 63 7.70 5.55 5.75
N ILE A 64 6.55 6.15 5.98
CA ILE A 64 5.84 7.02 5.06
C ILE A 64 6.16 8.46 5.46
N CYS A 65 6.72 9.23 4.55
CA CYS A 65 7.15 10.60 4.80
C CYS A 65 6.38 11.57 3.88
N GLY A 66 5.74 12.58 4.45
CA GLY A 66 4.97 13.58 3.71
C GLY A 66 4.67 14.82 4.55
N ASN A 67 4.64 16.00 3.94
CA ASN A 67 4.35 17.28 4.60
C ASN A 67 5.20 17.54 5.87
N GLY A 68 6.47 17.14 5.87
CA GLY A 68 7.37 17.29 7.01
C GLY A 68 7.08 16.34 8.18
N LYS A 69 6.15 15.39 8.02
CA LYS A 69 5.83 14.35 9.00
C LYS A 69 6.28 12.99 8.49
N SER A 70 6.47 12.07 9.43
CA SER A 70 6.79 10.66 9.15
C SER A 70 5.94 9.76 10.03
N VAL A 71 5.44 8.67 9.46
CA VAL A 71 4.74 7.63 10.19
C VAL A 71 5.25 6.26 9.80
N SER A 72 5.26 5.33 10.76
CA SER A 72 5.59 3.94 10.51
C SER A 72 4.30 3.16 10.32
N ALA A 73 4.21 2.40 9.22
CA ALA A 73 3.06 1.59 8.90
C ALA A 73 3.49 0.16 8.53
N LYS A 74 2.69 -0.83 8.93
CA LYS A 74 2.94 -2.24 8.67
C LYS A 74 2.35 -2.64 7.32
N VAL A 75 3.15 -3.32 6.50
CA VAL A 75 2.64 -3.88 5.24
C VAL A 75 1.80 -5.11 5.53
N VAL A 76 0.51 -5.05 5.23
CA VAL A 76 -0.45 -6.16 5.45
C VAL A 76 -0.99 -6.74 4.16
N ASP A 77 -0.92 -6.00 3.04
CA ASP A 77 -1.58 -6.43 1.81
C ASP A 77 -0.84 -6.04 0.51
N LYS A 78 -1.27 -6.64 -0.60
CA LYS A 78 -0.85 -6.31 -1.95
C LYS A 78 -1.95 -5.54 -2.67
N CYS A 79 -1.63 -4.37 -3.19
CA CYS A 79 -2.49 -3.71 -4.17
C CYS A 79 -2.23 -4.28 -5.58
N ASP A 80 -3.22 -5.02 -6.10
CA ASP A 80 -3.15 -5.72 -7.40
C ASP A 80 -3.63 -4.89 -8.60
N SER A 81 -4.12 -3.66 -8.38
CA SER A 81 -4.88 -2.95 -9.41
C SER A 81 -4.03 -1.98 -10.25
N THR A 82 -4.04 -2.19 -11.57
CA THR A 82 -3.84 -1.17 -12.59
C THR A 82 -5.12 -0.37 -12.88
N ILE A 83 -6.22 -0.62 -12.16
CA ILE A 83 -7.58 -0.25 -12.58
C ILE A 83 -8.39 0.53 -11.52
N ARG A 84 -7.97 0.62 -10.24
CA ARG A 84 -8.67 1.45 -9.25
C ARG A 84 -7.74 2.17 -8.28
N CYS A 85 -7.13 3.27 -8.74
CA CYS A 85 -6.78 4.38 -7.83
C CYS A 85 -6.62 5.78 -8.41
N ASP A 86 -7.22 6.04 -9.55
CA ASP A 86 -8.17 7.13 -9.70
C ASP A 86 -8.83 6.93 -11.05
N PHE A 87 -10.07 7.39 -11.16
CA PHE A 87 -10.70 7.50 -12.46
C PHE A 87 -9.85 8.46 -13.30
N ASP A 88 -9.57 8.05 -14.53
CA ASP A 88 -8.86 8.76 -15.58
C ASP A 88 -7.31 8.76 -15.62
N HIS A 89 -6.84 8.03 -16.64
CA HIS A 89 -5.73 8.35 -17.52
C HIS A 89 -4.27 8.36 -16.97
N SER A 90 -3.56 7.28 -17.34
CA SER A 90 -2.15 7.22 -17.79
C SER A 90 -0.97 7.45 -16.79
N TYR A 91 -0.45 6.33 -16.25
CA TYR A 91 0.94 6.04 -15.77
C TYR A 91 1.62 6.96 -14.71
N PRO A 92 2.55 6.47 -13.83
CA PRO A 92 3.10 5.11 -13.68
C PRO A 92 3.02 4.54 -12.23
N ASN A 93 2.82 3.21 -12.13
CA ASN A 93 3.26 2.21 -11.13
C ASN A 93 3.86 2.60 -9.74
N ASN A 94 3.51 3.73 -9.14
CA ASN A 94 4.04 4.24 -7.88
C ASN A 94 2.92 4.57 -6.90
N ILE A 95 1.87 3.74 -6.85
CA ILE A 95 0.75 3.94 -5.94
C ILE A 95 1.02 3.15 -4.66
N VAL A 96 0.94 3.85 -3.54
CA VAL A 96 1.00 3.34 -2.16
C VAL A 96 -0.34 3.69 -1.54
N TYR A 97 -1.04 2.70 -1.01
CA TYR A 97 -2.34 2.94 -0.40
C TYR A 97 -2.15 3.04 1.10
N ALA A 98 -2.14 4.27 1.62
CA ALA A 98 -2.18 4.48 3.06
C ALA A 98 -3.57 4.77 3.54
N LEU A 99 -3.93 3.98 4.53
CA LEU A 99 -4.99 4.32 5.44
C LEU A 99 -4.75 5.70 6.05
N LYS A 100 -5.85 6.44 6.13
CA LYS A 100 -5.95 7.79 6.66
C LYS A 100 -5.57 7.77 8.15
N ILE A 101 -4.40 8.30 8.48
CA ILE A 101 -4.13 8.72 9.86
C ILE A 101 -4.75 10.10 10.02
N VAL A 102 -5.84 10.16 10.79
CA VAL A 102 -6.34 11.43 11.34
C VAL A 102 -5.43 11.86 12.48
#